data_AF-A0A317U2N4-F1
#
_entry.id   AF-A0A317U2N4-F1
#
_cell.length_a   1.000
_cell.length_b   1.000
_cell.length_c   1.000
_cell.angle_alpha   90.00
_cell.angle_beta   90.00
_cell.angle_gamma   90.00
#
_symmetry.space_group_name_H-M   'P 1'
#
loop_
_entity.id
_entity.type
_entity.pdbx_description
1 polymer ?
#
loop_
_entity_poly.entity_id
_entity_poly.type
_entity_poly.pdbx_seq_one_letter_code
_entity_poly.pdbx_strand_id
1 'polypeptide(L)'
;MKNLLVILLCVICTSVLADDLGKSTYQVSCKSCHAPQFAAGIKAPAAFDKKAWDIRFKNAELEAKNNPTEYKTAMDYLLYKIKLGKGLMPHSGLCKEADVPKKNCSDEAFIQAIHYMSQN
;
A
#
# COMPACT_ATOMS: atom_id res chain seq x y z
N MET A 1 -22.63 -7.31 -54.07
CA MET A 1 -21.48 -6.43 -53.76
C MET A 1 -21.71 -5.88 -52.37
N LYS A 2 -21.29 -6.61 -51.33
CA LYS A 2 -20.02 -6.42 -50.61
C LYS A 2 -19.92 -4.98 -50.09
N ASN A 3 -20.28 -4.77 -48.83
CA ASN A 3 -19.66 -3.78 -47.97
C ASN A 3 -19.79 -4.27 -46.52
N LEU A 4 -18.75 -5.02 -46.15
CA LEU A 4 -18.47 -5.53 -44.82
C LEU A 4 -18.17 -4.31 -43.93
N LEU A 5 -19.11 -3.93 -43.07
CA LEU A 5 -18.89 -2.87 -42.09
C LEU A 5 -18.11 -3.50 -40.93
N VAL A 6 -16.79 -3.33 -40.96
CA VAL A 6 -15.86 -3.84 -39.95
C VAL A 6 -16.09 -3.06 -38.65
N ILE A 7 -16.75 -3.68 -37.69
CA ILE A 7 -16.84 -3.19 -36.32
C ILE A 7 -15.45 -3.41 -35.69
N LEU A 8 -14.63 -2.36 -35.70
CA LEU A 8 -13.37 -2.33 -34.97
C LEU A 8 -13.70 -2.14 -33.48
N LEU A 9 -13.87 -3.24 -32.76
CA LEU A 9 -13.88 -3.26 -31.30
C LEU A 9 -12.48 -2.84 -30.83
N CYS A 10 -12.31 -1.56 -30.50
CA CYS A 10 -11.22 -1.13 -29.63
C CYS A 10 -11.49 -1.71 -28.24
N VAL A 11 -11.05 -2.96 -28.03
CA VAL A 11 -10.87 -3.52 -26.68
C VAL A 11 -9.75 -2.72 -26.06
N ILE A 12 -10.12 -1.64 -25.38
CA ILE A 12 -9.20 -0.84 -24.59
C ILE A 12 -8.80 -1.74 -23.43
N CYS A 13 -7.61 -2.33 -23.51
CA CYS A 13 -7.01 -3.09 -22.42
C CYS A 13 -6.89 -2.18 -21.19
N THR A 14 -7.83 -2.30 -20.25
CA THR A 14 -7.81 -1.60 -18.96
C THR A 14 -6.78 -2.17 -17.97
N SER A 15 -5.86 -3.03 -18.44
CA SER A 15 -4.91 -3.75 -17.61
C SER A 15 -3.67 -2.94 -17.17
N VAL A 16 -3.54 -1.66 -17.55
CA VAL A 16 -2.34 -0.84 -17.26
C VAL A 16 -2.50 0.12 -16.06
N LEU A 17 -3.67 0.16 -15.42
CA LEU A 17 -3.93 1.09 -14.29
C LEU A 17 -3.82 0.47 -12.88
N ALA A 18 -3.62 -0.84 -12.77
CA ALA A 18 -3.55 -1.51 -11.46
C ALA A 18 -2.18 -1.37 -10.77
N ASP A 19 -1.11 -1.06 -11.51
CA ASP A 19 0.27 -1.06 -10.98
C ASP A 19 0.70 0.28 -10.33
N ASP A 20 -0.10 1.34 -10.42
CA ASP A 20 0.34 2.67 -9.98
C ASP A 20 -0.16 3.07 -8.60
N LEU A 21 -1.29 2.58 -8.10
CA LEU A 21 -1.85 3.10 -6.85
C LEU A 21 -0.95 2.79 -5.63
N GLY A 22 -0.50 1.55 -5.46
CA GLY A 22 0.43 1.20 -4.37
C GLY A 22 1.77 1.95 -4.45
N LYS A 23 2.33 2.04 -5.68
CA LYS A 23 3.60 2.74 -5.94
C LYS A 23 3.47 4.25 -5.71
N SER A 24 2.43 4.88 -6.24
CA SER A 24 2.17 6.32 -6.09
C SER A 24 1.91 6.69 -4.63
N THR A 25 1.10 5.92 -3.91
CA THR A 25 0.90 6.12 -2.46
C THR A 25 2.19 5.95 -1.68
N TYR A 26 3.01 4.94 -2.01
CA TYR A 26 4.36 4.82 -1.44
C TYR A 26 5.20 6.07 -1.70
N GLN A 27 5.25 6.55 -2.95
CA GLN A 27 6.05 7.70 -3.33
C GLN A 27 5.62 8.99 -2.63
N VAL A 28 4.30 9.21 -2.49
CA VAL A 28 3.71 10.42 -1.92
C VAL A 28 3.81 10.45 -0.39
N SER A 29 3.59 9.31 0.28
CA SER A 29 3.38 9.27 1.73
C SER A 29 4.42 8.43 2.46
N CYS A 30 4.73 7.24 1.97
CA CYS A 30 5.49 6.25 2.76
C CYS A 30 7.02 6.36 2.58
N LYS A 31 7.48 6.81 1.41
CA LYS A 31 8.88 6.75 0.97
C LYS A 31 9.84 7.51 1.88
N SER A 32 9.43 8.66 2.41
CA SER A 32 10.26 9.48 3.31
C SER A 32 10.77 8.71 4.53
N CYS A 33 10.01 7.70 4.96
CA CYS A 33 10.33 6.86 6.11
C CYS A 33 10.76 5.44 5.73
N HIS A 34 10.07 4.84 4.76
CA HIS A 34 10.25 3.42 4.42
C HIS A 34 11.29 3.18 3.33
N ALA A 35 11.81 4.20 2.65
CA ALA A 35 12.90 3.96 1.70
C ALA A 35 14.15 3.42 2.44
N PRO A 36 14.87 2.42 1.90
CA PRO A 36 15.96 1.74 2.61
C PRO A 36 17.01 2.66 3.22
N GLN A 37 17.32 3.78 2.55
CA GLN A 37 18.29 4.77 3.02
C GLN A 37 17.87 5.54 4.28
N PHE A 38 16.56 5.61 4.58
CA PHE A 38 16.02 6.34 5.74
C PHE A 38 15.56 5.38 6.84
N ALA A 39 15.01 4.23 6.45
CA ALA A 39 14.29 3.32 7.34
C ALA A 39 15.12 2.86 8.55
N ALA A 40 16.40 2.57 8.38
CA ALA A 40 17.28 2.14 9.46
C ALA A 40 17.42 3.21 10.57
N GLY A 41 17.58 4.47 10.20
CA GLY A 41 17.79 5.58 11.14
C GLY A 41 16.58 5.89 12.01
N ILE A 42 15.38 5.65 11.48
CA ILE A 42 14.11 5.90 12.18
C ILE A 42 13.41 4.60 12.63
N LYS A 43 14.09 3.45 12.50
CA LYS A 43 13.59 2.12 12.87
C LYS A 43 12.27 1.73 12.17
N ALA A 44 12.06 2.20 10.95
CA ALA A 44 10.94 1.75 10.10
C ALA A 44 11.30 0.43 9.38
N PRO A 45 10.32 -0.42 8.99
CA PRO A 45 10.60 -1.51 8.04
C PRO A 45 10.98 -0.90 6.69
N ALA A 46 12.19 -1.21 6.20
CA ALA A 46 12.57 -0.81 4.85
C ALA A 46 11.63 -1.45 3.82
N ALA A 47 11.19 -0.67 2.84
CA ALA A 47 10.52 -1.18 1.66
C ALA A 47 11.43 -2.20 0.97
N PHE A 48 10.85 -3.31 0.52
CA PHE A 48 11.51 -4.44 -0.14
C PHE A 48 12.48 -5.22 0.76
N ASP A 49 12.52 -4.96 2.08
CA ASP A 49 13.14 -5.89 3.02
C ASP A 49 12.16 -7.02 3.35
N LYS A 50 12.26 -8.11 2.58
CA LYS A 50 11.38 -9.28 2.73
C LYS A 50 11.35 -9.80 4.17
N LYS A 51 12.51 -9.92 4.83
CA LYS A 51 12.57 -10.45 6.20
C LYS A 51 11.86 -9.51 7.15
N ALA A 52 12.04 -8.21 6.97
CA ALA A 52 11.34 -7.22 7.76
C ALA A 52 9.82 -7.38 7.59
N TRP A 53 9.32 -7.36 6.37
CA TRP A 53 7.87 -7.45 6.10
C TRP A 53 7.26 -8.78 6.53
N ASP A 54 7.93 -9.92 6.29
CA ASP A 54 7.48 -11.24 6.73
C ASP A 54 7.20 -11.26 8.25
N ILE A 55 8.07 -10.65 9.06
CA ILE A 55 7.88 -10.56 10.51
C ILE A 55 6.65 -9.71 10.85
N ARG A 56 6.41 -8.61 10.13
CA ARG A 56 5.25 -7.74 10.39
C ARG A 56 3.95 -8.46 10.03
N PHE A 57 3.90 -9.17 8.91
CA PHE A 57 2.73 -9.98 8.55
C PHE A 57 2.48 -11.08 9.56
N LYS A 58 3.50 -11.83 9.99
CA LYS A 58 3.35 -12.85 11.05
C LYS A 58 2.79 -12.27 12.35
N ASN A 59 3.31 -11.13 12.79
CA ASN A 59 2.80 -10.48 13.98
C ASN A 59 1.36 -10.00 13.79
N ALA A 60 1.02 -9.44 12.63
CA ALA A 60 -0.33 -9.02 12.32
C ALA A 60 -1.33 -10.19 12.24
N GLU A 61 -0.91 -11.35 11.73
CA GLU A 61 -1.71 -12.58 11.75
C GLU A 61 -1.98 -13.04 13.18
N LEU A 62 -1.00 -12.98 14.07
CA LEU A 62 -1.19 -13.31 15.49
C LEU A 62 -2.18 -12.33 16.15
N GLU A 63 -2.06 -11.04 15.86
CA GLU A 63 -2.96 -10.02 16.40
C GLU A 63 -4.40 -10.20 15.92
N ALA A 64 -4.61 -10.54 14.64
CA ALA A 64 -5.92 -10.87 14.11
C ALA A 64 -6.51 -12.15 14.72
N LYS A 65 -5.67 -13.17 14.97
CA LYS A 65 -6.10 -14.39 15.67
C LYS A 65 -6.51 -14.12 17.12
N ASN A 66 -5.79 -13.25 17.81
CA ASN A 66 -6.06 -12.92 19.21
C ASN A 66 -7.28 -11.98 19.36
N ASN A 67 -7.58 -11.16 18.35
CA ASN A 67 -8.65 -10.16 18.39
C ASN A 67 -9.56 -10.26 17.13
N PRO A 68 -10.23 -11.40 16.90
CA PRO A 68 -10.94 -11.67 15.64
C PRO A 68 -12.17 -10.79 15.41
N THR A 69 -12.70 -10.15 16.47
CA THR A 69 -13.80 -9.19 16.37
C THR A 69 -13.32 -7.81 15.87
N GLU A 70 -12.05 -7.48 16.06
CA GLU A 70 -11.44 -6.21 15.64
C GLU A 70 -10.78 -6.32 14.28
N TYR A 71 -10.04 -7.41 14.03
CA TYR A 71 -9.28 -7.63 12.79
C TYR A 71 -9.62 -9.00 12.22
N LYS A 72 -10.20 -9.04 11.01
CA LYS A 72 -10.52 -10.30 10.33
C LYS A 72 -9.28 -10.88 9.65
N THR A 73 -8.37 -10.01 9.23
CA THR A 73 -7.14 -10.36 8.53
C THR A 73 -5.93 -9.64 9.11
N ALA A 74 -4.73 -10.14 8.77
CA ALA A 74 -3.48 -9.45 9.06
C ALA A 74 -3.45 -8.05 8.42
N MET A 75 -4.02 -7.90 7.22
CA MET A 75 -4.08 -6.60 6.54
C MET A 75 -4.95 -5.60 7.28
N ASP A 76 -6.07 -6.04 7.89
CA ASP A 76 -6.93 -5.16 8.70
C ASP A 76 -6.15 -4.56 9.87
N TYR A 77 -5.34 -5.39 10.56
CA TYR A 77 -4.47 -4.92 11.63
C TYR A 77 -3.41 -3.94 11.11
N LEU A 78 -2.71 -4.27 10.02
CA LEU A 78 -1.68 -3.39 9.45
C LEU A 78 -2.26 -2.04 9.02
N LEU A 79 -3.40 -2.05 8.34
CA LEU A 79 -4.13 -0.85 7.94
C LEU A 79 -4.57 -0.03 9.16
N TYR A 80 -5.12 -0.69 10.19
CA TYR A 80 -5.47 -0.03 11.44
C TYR A 80 -4.25 0.65 12.10
N LYS A 81 -3.09 -0.01 12.16
CA LYS A 81 -1.87 0.58 12.73
C LYS A 81 -1.32 1.74 11.88
N ILE A 82 -1.44 1.69 10.56
CA ILE A 82 -1.12 2.82 9.68
C ILE A 82 -2.02 4.01 9.99
N LYS A 83 -3.33 3.78 10.05
CA LYS A 83 -4.30 4.82 10.38
C LYS A 83 -3.94 5.42 11.73
N LEU A 84 -3.90 4.63 12.80
CA LEU A 84 -3.62 5.10 14.16
C LEU A 84 -2.25 5.78 14.30
N GLY A 85 -1.23 5.28 13.60
CA GLY A 85 0.18 5.57 13.87
C GLY A 85 0.80 4.53 14.82
N LYS A 86 2.14 4.37 14.75
CA LYS A 86 2.90 3.46 15.64
C LYS A 86 4.34 3.91 15.78
N GLY A 87 4.77 4.23 17.00
CA GLY A 87 6.12 4.73 17.26
C GLY A 87 6.35 6.05 16.53
N LEU A 88 7.37 6.12 15.68
CA LEU A 88 7.67 7.30 14.86
C LEU A 88 6.81 7.40 13.58
N MET A 89 6.00 6.37 13.28
CA MET A 89 5.08 6.44 12.14
C MET A 89 3.86 7.29 12.52
N PRO A 90 3.65 8.45 11.87
CA PRO A 90 2.53 9.34 12.17
C PRO A 90 1.21 8.76 11.67
N HIS A 91 0.11 9.33 12.15
CA HIS A 91 -1.25 8.97 11.75
C HIS A 91 -1.39 9.00 10.23
N SER A 92 -1.86 7.90 9.64
CA SER A 92 -2.05 7.75 8.19
C SER A 92 -0.80 8.06 7.34
N GLY A 93 0.41 7.94 7.90
CA GLY A 93 1.67 8.09 7.15
C GLY A 93 1.88 9.47 6.53
N LEU A 94 1.32 10.55 7.10
CA LEU A 94 1.33 11.90 6.52
C LEU A 94 0.63 12.03 5.16
N CYS A 95 -0.22 11.07 4.79
CA CYS A 95 -0.83 11.09 3.46
C CYS A 95 -1.66 12.36 3.23
N LYS A 96 -2.41 12.85 4.22
CA LYS A 96 -3.25 14.05 4.08
C LYS A 96 -2.42 15.33 4.11
N GLU A 97 -1.23 15.28 4.69
CA GLU A 97 -0.29 16.38 4.85
C GLU A 97 0.61 16.54 3.61
N ALA A 98 0.68 15.54 2.73
CA ALA A 98 1.44 15.63 1.49
C ALA A 98 0.93 16.78 0.59
N ASP A 99 1.81 17.71 0.23
CA ASP A 99 1.47 18.84 -0.65
C ASP A 99 1.55 18.43 -2.13
N VAL A 100 0.67 17.50 -2.53
CA VAL A 100 0.52 17.06 -3.92
C VAL A 100 -0.95 17.07 -4.35
N PRO A 101 -1.26 17.52 -5.58
CA PRO A 101 -2.61 17.42 -6.11
C PRO A 101 -3.09 15.97 -6.17
N LYS A 102 -4.39 15.74 -5.92
CA LYS A 102 -5.06 14.43 -6.10
C LYS A 102 -4.44 13.26 -5.31
N LYS A 103 -3.81 13.53 -4.15
CA LYS A 103 -3.38 12.47 -3.21
C LYS A 103 -4.54 11.52 -2.87
N ASN A 104 -4.27 10.21 -2.94
CA ASN A 104 -5.21 9.18 -2.56
C ASN A 104 -4.81 8.57 -1.21
N CYS A 105 -5.61 8.84 -0.19
CA CYS A 105 -5.44 8.33 1.18
C CYS A 105 -6.54 7.35 1.57
N SER A 106 -7.10 6.62 0.59
CA SER A 106 -8.09 5.57 0.84
C SER A 106 -7.44 4.33 1.47
N ASP A 107 -8.28 3.47 2.05
CA ASP A 107 -7.85 2.19 2.58
C ASP A 107 -7.20 1.32 1.51
N GLU A 108 -7.77 1.31 0.30
CA GLU A 108 -7.21 0.61 -0.85
C GLU A 108 -5.81 1.13 -1.21
N ALA A 109 -5.62 2.45 -1.20
CA ALA A 109 -4.33 3.07 -1.47
C ALA A 109 -3.26 2.62 -0.47
N PHE A 110 -3.60 2.59 0.82
CA PHE A 110 -2.68 2.10 1.85
C PHE A 110 -2.43 0.60 1.76
N ILE A 111 -3.46 -0.22 1.53
CA ILE A 111 -3.32 -1.67 1.35
C ILE A 111 -2.38 -1.96 0.18
N GLN A 112 -2.57 -1.29 -0.96
CA GLN A 112 -1.70 -1.48 -2.11
C GLN A 112 -0.28 -0.96 -1.85
N ALA A 113 -0.10 0.12 -1.08
CA ALA A 113 1.23 0.60 -0.69
C ALA A 113 1.96 -0.38 0.24
N ILE A 114 1.24 -1.01 1.18
CA ILE A 114 1.80 -2.09 2.03
C ILE A 114 2.23 -3.25 1.15
N HIS A 115 1.38 -3.69 0.22
CA HIS A 115 1.73 -4.75 -0.72
C HIS A 115 2.97 -4.38 -1.52
N TYR A 116 2.99 -3.18 -2.13
CA TYR A 116 4.12 -2.66 -2.89
C TYR A 116 5.42 -2.69 -2.06
N MET A 117 5.41 -2.17 -0.83
CA MET A 117 6.60 -2.19 0.03
C MET A 117 7.01 -3.59 0.49
N SER A 118 6.10 -4.56 0.50
CA SER A 118 6.36 -5.95 0.92
C SER A 118 6.75 -6.89 -0.21
N GLN A 119 6.62 -6.44 -1.47
CA GLN A 119 7.06 -7.20 -2.64
C GLN A 119 8.58 -7.38 -2.63
N ASN A 120 9.06 -8.45 -3.23
CA ASN A 120 10.48 -8.69 -3.47
C ASN A 120 10.66 -9.55 -4.72
#